data_AF-E9JP08-F1
#
_entry.id   AF-E9JP08-F1
#
_cell.length_a   1.000
_cell.length_b   1.000
_cell.length_c   1.000
_cell.angle_alpha   90.00
_cell.angle_beta   90.00
_cell.angle_gamma   90.00
#
_symmetry.space_group_name_H-M   'P 1'
#
loop_
_entity.id
_entity.type
_entity.pdbx_description
1 polymer ?
#
loop_
_entity_poly.entity_id
_entity_poly.type
_entity_poly.pdbx_seq_one_letter_code
_entity_poly.pdbx_strand_id
1 'polypeptide(L)'
;TRKLLNETLRDQGLFFPIDPGADASIGGMVSTRASGTNAVRYGTMKDNVLALTVVMPDGRIVKTGTRARKSSAGYDLTRLFIGSEGTLGIITEITLKLYGIPEAISGGICSFPSVKAACDAVIMTIQSGIPVARIELADQVQVKCFNLYSKLGLPEMPLLFLEFHGSEAGVKEQAERFGDIVEEFGGGPFEWTVKPEERTKLWQARHDAYWASFTLRPGAQSVSTDVCVPISRLAECVEATQKDLEETGILAPIVGHVGDGNFHLGLLFFPDDADEMAKVKPFLQRLVKRALAMEGTCT
;
A
#
# COMPACT_ATOMS: atom_id res chain seq x y z
N THR A 1 -3.53 -18.60 -7.00
CA THR A 1 -3.18 -17.37 -6.27
C THR A 1 -3.67 -16.15 -7.04
N ARG A 2 -3.43 -14.93 -6.58
CA ARG A 2 -3.81 -13.71 -7.32
C ARG A 2 -3.12 -13.61 -8.68
N LYS A 3 -1.85 -14.03 -8.80
CA LYS A 3 -1.13 -14.02 -10.08
C LYS A 3 -1.77 -14.98 -11.08
N LEU A 4 -2.02 -16.23 -10.65
CA LEU A 4 -2.71 -17.23 -11.46
C LEU A 4 -4.11 -16.77 -11.92
N LEU A 5 -4.85 -16.06 -11.06
CA LEU A 5 -6.15 -15.49 -11.43
C LEU A 5 -5.99 -14.48 -12.57
N ASN A 6 -5.07 -13.54 -12.47
CA ASN A 6 -4.82 -12.54 -13.52
C ASN A 6 -4.26 -13.16 -14.80
N GLU A 7 -3.43 -14.20 -14.71
CA GLU A 7 -2.98 -14.97 -15.88
C GLU A 7 -4.16 -15.61 -16.61
N THR A 8 -5.12 -16.17 -15.87
CA THR A 8 -6.33 -16.80 -16.43
C THR A 8 -7.30 -15.79 -17.06
N LEU A 9 -7.34 -14.56 -16.53
CA LEU A 9 -8.23 -13.50 -17.00
C LEU A 9 -7.66 -12.70 -18.18
N ARG A 10 -6.36 -12.82 -18.46
CA ARG A 10 -5.63 -11.96 -19.41
C ARG A 10 -6.33 -11.83 -20.77
N ASP A 11 -6.77 -12.95 -21.35
CA ASP A 11 -7.38 -12.98 -22.68
C ASP A 11 -8.86 -12.55 -22.69
N GLN A 12 -9.43 -12.24 -21.52
CA GLN A 12 -10.81 -11.78 -21.38
C GLN A 12 -10.92 -10.25 -21.31
N GLY A 13 -9.80 -9.53 -21.39
CA GLY A 13 -9.75 -8.07 -21.25
C GLY A 13 -10.06 -7.58 -19.84
N LEU A 14 -10.02 -8.48 -18.84
CA LEU A 14 -10.34 -8.19 -17.45
C LEU A 14 -9.15 -8.46 -16.54
N PHE A 15 -9.11 -7.80 -15.38
CA PHE A 15 -8.15 -8.08 -14.33
C PHE A 15 -8.76 -7.90 -12.94
N PHE A 16 -8.11 -8.55 -11.98
CA PHE A 16 -8.34 -8.41 -10.55
C PHE A 16 -7.29 -7.44 -9.96
N PRO A 17 -7.70 -6.33 -9.32
CA PRO A 17 -6.80 -5.20 -9.07
C PRO A 17 -6.03 -5.26 -7.76
N ILE A 18 -6.44 -6.10 -6.80
CA ILE A 18 -5.83 -6.11 -5.47
C ILE A 18 -4.44 -6.76 -5.52
N ASP A 19 -3.43 -5.98 -5.14
CA ASP A 19 -2.01 -6.29 -5.34
C ASP A 19 -1.23 -6.17 -4.01
N PRO A 20 -1.42 -7.11 -3.06
CA PRO A 20 -0.59 -7.16 -1.86
C PRO A 20 0.84 -7.58 -2.22
N GLY A 21 1.79 -7.26 -1.34
CA GLY A 21 3.20 -7.60 -1.51
C GLY A 21 3.50 -9.10 -1.68
N ALA A 22 2.61 -10.00 -1.23
CA ALA A 22 2.75 -11.44 -1.43
C ALA A 22 1.88 -11.97 -2.59
N ASP A 23 2.29 -13.06 -3.24
CA ASP A 23 1.38 -13.84 -4.10
C ASP A 23 0.51 -14.77 -3.25
N ALA A 24 -0.59 -14.21 -2.72
CA ALA A 24 -1.47 -14.90 -1.80
C ALA A 24 -2.59 -15.70 -2.52
N SER A 25 -3.21 -16.63 -1.79
CA SER A 25 -4.48 -17.24 -2.20
C SER A 25 -5.61 -16.21 -2.07
N ILE A 26 -6.62 -16.28 -2.95
CA ILE A 26 -7.77 -15.36 -2.88
C ILE A 26 -8.52 -15.54 -1.54
N GLY A 27 -8.69 -16.77 -1.07
CA GLY A 27 -9.33 -17.05 0.23
C GLY A 27 -8.59 -16.45 1.42
N GLY A 28 -7.26 -16.49 1.42
CA GLY A 28 -6.43 -15.81 2.42
C GLY A 28 -6.63 -14.30 2.36
N MET A 29 -6.56 -13.71 1.16
CA MET A 29 -6.79 -12.27 0.97
C MET A 29 -8.18 -11.83 1.47
N VAL A 30 -9.24 -12.60 1.19
CA VAL A 30 -10.57 -12.31 1.73
C VAL A 30 -10.58 -12.40 3.25
N SER A 31 -10.00 -13.47 3.80
CA SER A 31 -10.01 -13.73 5.24
C SER A 31 -9.26 -12.68 6.04
N THR A 32 -8.19 -12.10 5.50
CA THR A 32 -7.40 -11.04 6.15
C THR A 32 -7.81 -9.63 5.73
N ARG A 33 -8.83 -9.49 4.88
CA ARG A 33 -9.24 -8.20 4.27
C ARG A 33 -8.05 -7.47 3.64
N ALA A 34 -7.29 -8.17 2.79
CA ALA A 34 -6.10 -7.61 2.18
C ALA A 34 -6.36 -6.28 1.43
N SER A 35 -5.39 -5.37 1.54
CA SER A 35 -5.27 -4.16 0.73
C SER A 35 -4.20 -4.37 -0.36
N GLY A 36 -3.59 -3.28 -0.83
CA GLY A 36 -2.44 -3.25 -1.73
C GLY A 36 -2.26 -1.87 -2.35
N THR A 37 -1.21 -1.71 -3.14
CA THR A 37 -0.86 -0.43 -3.80
C THR A 37 -1.98 0.18 -4.64
N ASN A 38 -2.85 -0.67 -5.18
CA ASN A 38 -4.00 -0.30 -6.02
C ASN A 38 -5.27 0.10 -5.23
N ALA A 39 -5.24 0.05 -3.89
CA ALA A 39 -6.43 0.24 -3.07
C ALA A 39 -7.02 1.65 -3.19
N VAL A 40 -6.18 2.68 -3.36
CA VAL A 40 -6.61 4.07 -3.56
C VAL A 40 -7.59 4.21 -4.74
N ARG A 41 -7.44 3.38 -5.79
CA ARG A 41 -8.30 3.42 -6.98
C ARG A 41 -9.41 2.40 -6.97
N TYR A 42 -9.11 1.18 -6.51
CA TYR A 42 -9.98 0.02 -6.70
C TYR A 42 -10.62 -0.47 -5.40
N GLY A 43 -10.30 0.14 -4.26
CA GLY A 43 -10.69 -0.32 -2.93
C GLY A 43 -9.91 -1.56 -2.51
N THR A 44 -10.32 -2.15 -1.40
CA THR A 44 -9.67 -3.32 -0.78
C THR A 44 -10.40 -4.62 -1.13
N MET A 45 -10.02 -5.75 -0.53
CA MET A 45 -10.81 -6.99 -0.62
C MET A 45 -12.27 -6.81 -0.20
N LYS A 46 -12.55 -5.91 0.76
CA LYS A 46 -13.92 -5.57 1.19
C LYS A 46 -14.78 -5.05 0.03
N ASP A 47 -14.18 -4.31 -0.89
CA ASP A 47 -14.88 -3.61 -1.96
C ASP A 47 -14.96 -4.46 -3.25
N ASN A 48 -14.14 -5.51 -3.32
CA ASN A 48 -13.97 -6.34 -4.51
C ASN A 48 -14.55 -7.76 -4.38
N VAL A 49 -15.19 -8.08 -3.24
CA VAL A 49 -15.93 -9.32 -3.03
C VAL A 49 -17.43 -9.04 -3.09
N LEU A 50 -18.15 -9.77 -3.95
CA LEU A 50 -19.60 -9.64 -4.12
C LEU A 50 -20.38 -10.68 -3.31
N ALA A 51 -19.86 -11.90 -3.20
CA ALA A 51 -20.51 -13.00 -2.51
C ALA A 51 -19.50 -14.07 -2.09
N LEU A 52 -19.83 -14.81 -1.03
CA LEU A 52 -19.05 -15.92 -0.50
C LEU A 52 -19.94 -17.16 -0.34
N THR A 53 -19.34 -18.33 -0.55
CA THR A 53 -19.82 -19.61 -0.01
C THR A 53 -18.92 -19.96 1.18
N VAL A 54 -19.51 -20.19 2.34
CA VAL A 54 -18.80 -20.43 3.61
C VAL A 54 -19.32 -21.70 4.26
N VAL A 55 -18.40 -22.55 4.70
CA VAL A 55 -18.70 -23.72 5.54
C VAL A 55 -18.58 -23.29 7.00
N MET A 56 -19.69 -23.38 7.73
CA MET A 56 -19.77 -23.05 9.15
C MET A 56 -19.15 -24.16 10.02
N PRO A 57 -18.82 -23.89 11.30
CA PRO A 57 -18.27 -24.90 12.20
C PRO A 57 -19.14 -26.16 12.39
N ASP A 58 -20.45 -26.04 12.22
CA ASP A 58 -21.41 -27.16 12.28
C ASP A 58 -21.64 -27.86 10.93
N GLY A 59 -20.85 -27.51 9.91
CA GLY A 59 -20.92 -28.10 8.57
C GLY A 59 -21.99 -27.50 7.66
N ARG A 60 -22.82 -26.55 8.12
CA ARG A 60 -23.76 -25.85 7.25
C ARG A 60 -23.03 -25.04 6.19
N ILE A 61 -23.58 -25.01 4.98
CA ILE A 61 -23.09 -24.18 3.89
C ILE A 61 -23.96 -22.93 3.79
N VAL A 62 -23.33 -21.77 3.93
CA VAL A 62 -23.98 -20.45 3.85
C VAL A 62 -23.52 -19.74 2.59
N LYS A 63 -24.47 -19.17 1.83
CA LYS A 63 -24.21 -18.26 0.71
C LYS A 63 -24.60 -16.84 1.12
N THR A 64 -23.65 -15.92 1.07
CA THR A 64 -23.80 -14.60 1.71
C THR A 64 -24.38 -13.51 0.80
N GLY A 65 -24.33 -13.70 -0.52
CA GLY A 65 -24.69 -12.67 -1.50
C GLY A 65 -24.92 -13.23 -2.91
N THR A 66 -24.96 -12.34 -3.91
CA THR A 66 -25.16 -12.72 -5.32
C THR A 66 -24.19 -11.97 -6.23
N ARG A 67 -24.27 -12.22 -7.54
CA ARG A 67 -23.50 -11.48 -8.56
C ARG A 67 -24.05 -10.08 -8.84
N ALA A 68 -25.23 -9.73 -8.32
CA ALA A 68 -25.83 -8.43 -8.55
C ALA A 68 -24.99 -7.33 -7.87
N ARG A 69 -24.68 -6.25 -8.61
CA ARG A 69 -23.89 -5.12 -8.09
C ARG A 69 -24.60 -4.36 -6.96
N LYS A 70 -25.92 -4.47 -6.88
CA LYS A 70 -26.75 -3.79 -5.88
C LYS A 70 -27.70 -4.79 -5.24
N SER A 71 -27.72 -4.80 -3.93
CA SER A 71 -28.72 -5.49 -3.12
C SER A 71 -28.91 -4.71 -1.82
N SER A 72 -30.14 -4.63 -1.34
CA SER A 72 -30.49 -4.16 0.00
C SER A 72 -31.35 -5.20 0.73
N ALA A 73 -31.32 -6.45 0.26
CA ALA A 73 -32.11 -7.54 0.80
C ALA A 73 -31.40 -8.14 2.03
N GLY A 74 -31.80 -7.72 3.23
CA GLY A 74 -31.29 -8.26 4.49
C GLY A 74 -29.90 -7.73 4.88
N TYR A 75 -29.25 -8.44 5.80
CA TYR A 75 -27.92 -8.08 6.30
C TYR A 75 -26.81 -8.41 5.30
N ASP A 76 -25.76 -7.60 5.28
CA ASP A 76 -24.55 -7.88 4.50
C ASP A 76 -23.68 -8.91 5.24
N LEU A 77 -24.08 -10.18 5.15
CA LEU A 77 -23.32 -11.29 5.72
C LEU A 77 -21.96 -11.45 5.03
N THR A 78 -21.80 -11.00 3.78
CA THR A 78 -20.53 -11.06 3.06
C THR A 78 -19.47 -10.27 3.82
N ARG A 79 -19.78 -9.04 4.24
CA ARG A 79 -18.86 -8.20 5.01
C ARG A 79 -18.52 -8.72 6.40
N LEU A 80 -19.33 -9.61 6.98
CA LEU A 80 -19.05 -10.23 8.26
C LEU A 80 -17.89 -11.25 8.16
N PHE A 81 -17.80 -11.98 7.05
CA PHE A 81 -16.74 -12.99 6.85
C PHE A 81 -15.42 -12.39 6.31
N ILE A 82 -15.49 -11.28 5.56
CA ILE A 82 -14.29 -10.58 5.07
C ILE A 82 -13.53 -9.97 6.25
N GLY A 83 -12.28 -10.37 6.46
CA GLY A 83 -11.49 -9.95 7.62
C GLY A 83 -11.74 -10.76 8.89
N SER A 84 -12.50 -11.87 8.81
CA SER A 84 -12.75 -12.75 9.97
C SER A 84 -11.57 -13.66 10.33
N GLU A 85 -10.54 -13.72 9.49
CA GLU A 85 -9.36 -14.57 9.67
C GLU A 85 -9.72 -16.06 9.89
N GLY A 86 -10.84 -16.51 9.29
CA GLY A 86 -11.33 -17.89 9.39
C GLY A 86 -12.00 -18.23 10.73
N THR A 87 -12.14 -17.27 11.65
CA THR A 87 -12.72 -17.50 12.98
C THR A 87 -14.24 -17.74 12.96
N LEU A 88 -14.93 -17.32 11.89
CA LEU A 88 -16.37 -17.48 11.73
C LEU A 88 -16.78 -18.66 10.82
N GLY A 89 -15.86 -19.21 10.04
CA GLY A 89 -16.13 -20.25 9.06
C GLY A 89 -15.06 -20.31 7.96
N ILE A 90 -15.11 -21.36 7.15
CA ILE A 90 -14.14 -21.60 6.07
C ILE A 90 -14.73 -21.15 4.74
N ILE A 91 -14.09 -20.17 4.11
CA ILE A 91 -14.48 -19.67 2.78
C ILE A 91 -14.07 -20.68 1.71
N THR A 92 -15.03 -21.17 0.92
CA THR A 92 -14.80 -22.18 -0.13
C THR A 92 -15.01 -21.67 -1.55
N GLU A 93 -15.88 -20.69 -1.76
CA GLU A 93 -16.09 -20.05 -3.06
C GLU A 93 -16.21 -18.53 -2.91
N ILE A 94 -15.69 -17.79 -3.89
CA ILE A 94 -15.60 -16.33 -3.85
C ILE A 94 -16.05 -15.77 -5.18
N THR A 95 -17.03 -14.88 -5.16
CA THR A 95 -17.43 -14.08 -6.33
C THR A 95 -16.74 -12.73 -6.26
N LEU A 96 -15.84 -12.47 -7.21
CA LEU A 96 -15.05 -11.23 -7.27
C LEU A 96 -15.63 -10.22 -8.28
N LYS A 97 -15.41 -8.94 -7.98
CA LYS A 97 -15.52 -7.85 -8.94
C LYS A 97 -14.22 -7.77 -9.76
N LEU A 98 -14.37 -7.74 -11.08
CA LEU A 98 -13.27 -7.57 -12.04
C LEU A 98 -13.39 -6.22 -12.76
N TYR A 99 -12.29 -5.73 -13.30
CA TYR A 99 -12.18 -4.45 -13.99
C TYR A 99 -11.59 -4.66 -15.38
N GLY A 100 -11.92 -3.78 -16.33
CA GLY A 100 -11.29 -3.79 -17.65
C GLY A 100 -9.81 -3.43 -17.55
N ILE A 101 -8.96 -4.11 -18.31
CA ILE A 101 -7.54 -3.75 -18.43
C ILE A 101 -7.45 -2.32 -18.98
N PRO A 102 -6.73 -1.39 -18.32
CA PRO A 102 -6.59 -0.01 -18.82
C PRO A 102 -5.94 0.01 -20.21
N GLU A 103 -6.38 0.94 -21.06
CA GLU A 103 -5.79 1.18 -22.39
C GLU A 103 -4.33 1.66 -22.26
N ALA A 104 -4.08 2.56 -21.31
CA ALA A 104 -2.77 3.07 -20.99
C ALA A 104 -2.53 3.05 -19.47
N ILE A 105 -1.27 2.82 -19.11
CA ILE A 105 -0.75 2.89 -17.75
C ILE A 105 0.48 3.80 -17.79
N SER A 106 0.52 4.87 -17.01
CA SER A 106 1.75 5.65 -16.80
C SER A 106 2.23 5.47 -15.38
N GLY A 107 3.54 5.47 -15.17
CA GLY A 107 4.16 5.38 -13.86
C GLY A 107 5.28 6.40 -13.73
N GLY A 108 5.54 6.90 -12.54
CA GLY A 108 6.54 7.93 -12.33
C GLY A 108 6.99 8.08 -10.90
N ILE A 109 7.98 8.93 -10.70
CA ILE A 109 8.55 9.27 -9.40
C ILE A 109 8.77 10.78 -9.26
N CYS A 110 8.70 11.27 -8.03
CA CYS A 110 9.05 12.64 -7.70
C CYS A 110 9.71 12.71 -6.32
N SER A 111 10.82 13.43 -6.22
CA SER A 111 11.49 13.70 -4.94
C SER A 111 10.96 14.97 -4.29
N PHE A 112 10.88 14.98 -2.96
CA PHE A 112 10.39 16.10 -2.16
C PHE A 112 11.42 16.52 -1.11
N PRO A 113 11.39 17.79 -0.67
CA PRO A 113 12.33 18.29 0.35
C PRO A 113 12.07 17.71 1.74
N SER A 114 10.86 17.21 2.01
CA SER A 114 10.48 16.56 3.26
C SER A 114 9.34 15.57 3.06
N VAL A 115 9.17 14.65 4.01
CA VAL A 115 8.02 13.74 4.00
C VAL A 115 6.71 14.51 4.12
N LYS A 116 6.69 15.60 4.91
CA LYS A 116 5.53 16.49 5.00
C LYS A 116 5.13 17.04 3.64
N ALA A 117 6.07 17.58 2.87
CA ALA A 117 5.79 18.11 1.53
C ALA A 117 5.22 17.02 0.60
N ALA A 118 5.79 15.81 0.64
CA ALA A 118 5.27 14.67 -0.11
C ALA A 118 3.82 14.31 0.32
N CYS A 119 3.55 14.23 1.62
CA CYS A 119 2.21 13.94 2.14
C CYS A 119 1.20 15.05 1.83
N ASP A 120 1.60 16.32 1.89
CA ASP A 120 0.73 17.45 1.53
C ASP A 120 0.36 17.41 0.04
N ALA A 121 1.31 17.07 -0.84
CA ALA A 121 1.05 16.85 -2.26
C ALA A 121 0.07 15.67 -2.49
N VAL A 122 0.21 14.58 -1.74
CA VAL A 122 -0.75 13.44 -1.76
C VAL A 122 -2.14 13.91 -1.35
N ILE A 123 -2.27 14.65 -0.25
CA ILE A 123 -3.55 15.18 0.24
C ILE A 123 -4.21 16.03 -0.85
N MET A 124 -3.47 16.96 -1.46
CA MET A 124 -3.98 17.83 -2.53
C MET A 124 -4.38 17.03 -3.78
N THR A 125 -3.60 16.00 -4.15
CA THR A 125 -3.90 15.12 -5.29
C THR A 125 -5.24 14.41 -5.11
N ILE A 126 -5.48 13.85 -3.93
CA ILE A 126 -6.73 13.17 -3.60
C ILE A 126 -7.90 14.17 -3.52
N GLN A 127 -7.72 15.32 -2.88
CA GLN A 127 -8.75 16.36 -2.75
C GLN A 127 -9.14 16.98 -4.10
N SER A 128 -8.18 17.09 -5.03
CA SER A 128 -8.39 17.57 -6.41
C SER A 128 -9.04 16.53 -7.31
N GLY A 129 -9.32 15.33 -6.79
CA GLY A 129 -9.99 14.25 -7.52
C GLY A 129 -9.15 13.64 -8.63
N ILE A 130 -7.82 13.76 -8.58
CA ILE A 130 -6.94 13.13 -9.57
C ILE A 130 -6.98 11.61 -9.35
N PRO A 131 -7.40 10.81 -10.35
CA PRO A 131 -7.61 9.37 -10.19
C PRO A 131 -6.30 8.56 -10.26
N VAL A 132 -5.42 8.75 -9.27
CA VAL A 132 -4.22 7.91 -9.09
C VAL A 132 -4.61 6.44 -8.96
N ALA A 133 -3.88 5.57 -9.66
CA ALA A 133 -3.96 4.12 -9.49
C ALA A 133 -3.15 3.64 -8.28
N ARG A 134 -1.98 4.26 -8.08
CA ARG A 134 -1.06 4.03 -6.95
C ARG A 134 -0.40 5.34 -6.56
N ILE A 135 -0.17 5.54 -5.27
CA ILE A 135 0.64 6.66 -4.76
C ILE A 135 1.35 6.21 -3.47
N GLU A 136 2.66 6.03 -3.57
CA GLU A 136 3.47 5.40 -2.53
C GLU A 136 4.57 6.32 -2.05
N LEU A 137 4.76 6.38 -0.75
CA LEU A 137 5.89 7.09 -0.14
C LEU A 137 7.06 6.14 0.10
N ALA A 138 8.26 6.66 -0.07
CA ALA A 138 9.49 6.15 0.52
C ALA A 138 10.24 7.33 1.17
N ASP A 139 10.68 7.18 2.42
CA ASP A 139 11.52 8.19 3.03
C ASP A 139 12.96 8.16 2.50
N GLN A 140 13.77 9.15 2.89
CA GLN A 140 15.16 9.25 2.44
C GLN A 140 15.98 7.99 2.73
N VAL A 141 15.71 7.32 3.87
CA VAL A 141 16.42 6.10 4.28
C VAL A 141 16.04 4.95 3.36
N GLN A 142 14.76 4.80 3.04
CA GLN A 142 14.32 3.78 2.08
C GLN A 142 14.83 4.05 0.66
N VAL A 143 14.92 5.31 0.22
CA VAL A 143 15.48 5.64 -1.09
C VAL A 143 16.96 5.25 -1.18
N LYS A 144 17.71 5.46 -0.10
CA LYS A 144 19.08 4.93 0.03
C LYS A 144 19.12 3.41 -0.10
N CYS A 145 18.18 2.68 0.52
CA CYS A 145 18.05 1.23 0.32
C CYS A 145 17.83 0.87 -1.16
N PHE A 146 16.95 1.58 -1.86
CA PHE A 146 16.69 1.33 -3.29
C PHE A 146 17.94 1.57 -4.14
N ASN A 147 18.73 2.59 -3.83
CA ASN A 147 19.98 2.85 -4.55
C ASN A 147 21.01 1.74 -4.33
N LEU A 148 21.13 1.24 -3.10
CA LEU A 148 22.07 0.17 -2.77
C LEU A 148 21.66 -1.19 -3.34
N TYR A 149 20.37 -1.53 -3.27
CA TYR A 149 19.84 -2.83 -3.68
C TYR A 149 19.44 -2.86 -5.16
N SER A 150 18.54 -1.95 -5.57
CA SER A 150 17.90 -1.93 -6.90
C SER A 150 18.64 -1.06 -7.92
N LYS A 151 19.69 -0.33 -7.52
CA LYS A 151 20.54 0.50 -8.40
C LYS A 151 19.75 1.55 -9.18
N LEU A 152 18.82 2.23 -8.50
CA LEU A 152 18.00 3.26 -9.15
C LEU A 152 18.75 4.58 -9.38
N GLY A 153 19.74 4.93 -8.55
CA GLY A 153 20.53 6.15 -8.73
C GLY A 153 19.76 7.43 -8.43
N LEU A 154 18.78 7.36 -7.54
CA LEU A 154 17.88 8.46 -7.17
C LEU A 154 18.53 9.40 -6.15
N PRO A 155 18.11 10.67 -6.08
CA PRO A 155 18.47 11.53 -4.95
C PRO A 155 18.00 10.90 -3.62
N GLU A 156 18.84 10.90 -2.59
CA GLU A 156 18.50 10.39 -1.25
C GLU A 156 17.59 11.38 -0.49
N MET A 157 16.40 11.61 -1.04
CA MET A 157 15.35 12.48 -0.52
C MET A 157 14.03 11.69 -0.41
N PRO A 158 13.05 12.13 0.40
CA PRO A 158 11.70 11.59 0.35
C PRO A 158 11.17 11.52 -1.08
N LEU A 159 10.52 10.42 -1.44
CA LEU A 159 10.14 10.11 -2.82
C LEU A 159 8.72 9.58 -2.87
N LEU A 160 7.93 10.06 -3.83
CA LEU A 160 6.67 9.46 -4.21
C LEU A 160 6.84 8.60 -5.47
N PHE A 161 6.25 7.40 -5.48
CA PHE A 161 5.98 6.61 -6.68
C PHE A 161 4.51 6.74 -7.03
N LEU A 162 4.20 6.95 -8.30
CA LEU A 162 2.84 7.09 -8.79
C LEU A 162 2.59 6.18 -9.97
N GLU A 163 1.33 5.77 -10.11
CA GLU A 163 0.81 5.13 -11.32
C GLU A 163 -0.59 5.66 -11.63
N PHE A 164 -0.89 5.81 -12.91
CA PHE A 164 -2.18 6.27 -13.42
C PHE A 164 -2.72 5.28 -14.45
N HIS A 165 -4.03 5.02 -14.41
CA HIS A 165 -4.72 4.10 -15.30
C HIS A 165 -5.82 4.83 -16.09
N GLY A 166 -5.84 4.69 -17.41
CA GLY A 166 -6.83 5.36 -18.25
C GLY A 166 -6.62 5.12 -19.73
N SER A 167 -7.06 6.09 -20.54
CA SER A 167 -6.64 6.22 -21.94
C SER A 167 -5.28 6.91 -22.05
N GLU A 168 -4.66 6.89 -23.23
CA GLU A 168 -3.39 7.59 -23.46
C GLU A 168 -3.47 9.09 -23.08
N ALA A 169 -4.55 9.76 -23.47
CA ALA A 169 -4.77 11.16 -23.11
C ALA A 169 -5.03 11.33 -21.60
N GLY A 170 -5.79 10.41 -21.00
CA GLY A 170 -6.15 10.50 -19.58
C GLY A 170 -4.96 10.34 -18.65
N VAL A 171 -4.05 9.39 -18.92
CA VAL A 171 -2.86 9.20 -18.07
C VAL A 171 -1.86 10.34 -18.20
N LYS A 172 -1.81 11.00 -19.36
CA LYS A 172 -1.00 12.21 -19.58
C LYS A 172 -1.56 13.39 -18.80
N GLU A 173 -2.86 13.68 -18.92
CA GLU A 173 -3.51 14.77 -18.18
C GLU A 173 -3.31 14.61 -16.67
N GLN A 174 -3.49 13.39 -16.15
CA GLN A 174 -3.31 13.10 -14.73
C GLN A 174 -1.87 13.34 -14.27
N ALA A 175 -0.89 12.96 -15.07
CA ALA A 175 0.53 13.18 -14.79
C ALA A 175 0.89 14.67 -14.80
N GLU A 176 0.40 15.44 -15.78
CA GLU A 176 0.62 16.90 -15.87
C GLU A 176 0.00 17.62 -14.67
N ARG A 177 -1.26 17.31 -14.33
CA ARG A 177 -1.94 17.89 -13.15
C ARG A 177 -1.27 17.52 -11.83
N PHE A 178 -0.71 16.32 -11.72
CA PHE A 178 0.08 15.96 -10.55
C PHE A 178 1.39 16.77 -10.51
N GLY A 179 2.04 16.99 -11.65
CA GLY A 179 3.20 17.88 -11.78
C GLY A 179 2.94 19.29 -11.25
N ASP A 180 1.78 19.88 -11.58
CA ASP A 180 1.39 21.21 -11.05
C ASP A 180 1.32 21.22 -9.51
N ILE A 181 0.76 20.15 -8.92
CA ILE A 181 0.69 20.00 -7.45
C ILE A 181 2.09 19.85 -6.86
N VAL A 182 2.96 19.07 -7.50
CA VAL A 182 4.35 18.88 -7.06
C VAL A 182 5.07 20.22 -6.93
N GLU A 183 4.91 21.12 -7.92
CA GLU A 183 5.52 22.44 -7.91
C GLU A 183 5.03 23.30 -6.72
N GLU A 184 3.74 23.23 -6.38
CA GLU A 184 3.15 23.96 -5.24
C GLU A 184 3.78 23.55 -3.90
N PHE A 185 4.16 22.28 -3.75
CA PHE A 185 4.77 21.74 -2.53
C PHE A 185 6.31 21.66 -2.60
N GLY A 186 6.92 22.29 -3.61
CA GLY A 186 8.38 22.39 -3.75
C GLY A 186 9.06 21.06 -4.08
N GLY A 187 8.34 20.09 -4.66
CA GLY A 187 8.94 18.87 -5.16
C GLY A 187 9.78 19.11 -6.42
N GLY A 188 10.65 18.15 -6.71
CA GLY A 188 11.48 18.15 -7.92
C GLY A 188 10.66 17.79 -9.18
N PRO A 189 11.29 17.74 -10.36
CA PRO A 189 10.62 17.34 -11.59
C PRO A 189 9.89 16.01 -11.43
N PHE A 190 8.62 15.95 -11.83
CA PHE A 190 7.90 14.68 -11.89
C PHE A 190 8.33 13.90 -13.13
N GLU A 191 9.15 12.88 -12.93
CA GLU A 191 9.63 11.99 -13.99
C GLU A 191 8.66 10.83 -14.18
N TRP A 192 7.99 10.78 -15.33
CA TRP A 192 7.00 9.74 -15.63
C TRP A 192 7.15 9.15 -17.02
N THR A 193 6.63 7.94 -17.18
CA THR A 193 6.78 7.13 -18.39
C THR A 193 5.57 6.25 -18.63
N VAL A 194 5.27 6.02 -19.91
CA VAL A 194 4.27 5.04 -20.39
C VAL A 194 4.92 3.71 -20.80
N LYS A 195 6.25 3.61 -20.74
CA LYS A 195 6.97 2.41 -21.15
C LYS A 195 6.87 1.32 -20.07
N PRO A 196 6.32 0.14 -20.39
CA PRO A 196 6.11 -0.93 -19.40
C PRO A 196 7.37 -1.35 -18.63
N GLU A 197 8.52 -1.41 -19.29
CA GLU A 197 9.80 -1.82 -18.72
C GLU A 197 10.32 -0.83 -17.68
N GLU A 198 10.20 0.48 -17.94
CA GLU A 198 10.62 1.53 -17.01
C GLU A 198 9.71 1.53 -15.77
N ARG A 199 8.38 1.39 -15.95
CA ARG A 199 7.43 1.25 -14.84
C ARG A 199 7.71 -0.01 -14.00
N THR A 200 7.97 -1.14 -14.67
CA THR A 200 8.24 -2.41 -13.99
C THR A 200 9.49 -2.31 -13.12
N LYS A 201 10.53 -1.62 -13.60
CA LYS A 201 11.76 -1.37 -12.81
C LYS A 201 11.46 -0.59 -11.52
N LEU A 202 10.66 0.47 -11.60
CA LEU A 202 10.27 1.28 -10.43
C LEU A 202 9.45 0.46 -9.44
N TRP A 203 8.43 -0.25 -9.92
CA TRP A 203 7.55 -1.05 -9.08
C TRP A 203 8.25 -2.25 -8.46
N GLN A 204 9.20 -2.87 -9.17
CA GLN A 204 10.01 -3.94 -8.62
C GLN A 204 10.85 -3.44 -7.44
N ALA A 205 11.48 -2.26 -7.56
CA ALA A 205 12.23 -1.68 -6.46
C ALA A 205 11.33 -1.39 -5.23
N ARG A 206 10.15 -0.81 -5.45
CA ARG A 206 9.16 -0.57 -4.38
C ARG A 206 8.67 -1.87 -3.73
N HIS A 207 8.49 -2.94 -4.52
CA HIS A 207 8.11 -4.27 -4.03
C HIS A 207 9.22 -4.91 -3.20
N ASP A 208 10.47 -4.70 -3.59
CA ASP A 208 11.65 -5.21 -2.90
C ASP A 208 12.06 -4.38 -1.68
N ALA A 209 11.29 -3.35 -1.31
CA ALA A 209 11.64 -2.42 -0.22
C ALA A 209 12.04 -3.10 1.08
N TYR A 210 11.30 -4.15 1.48
CA TYR A 210 11.62 -4.94 2.66
C TYR A 210 13.00 -5.58 2.57
N TRP A 211 13.32 -6.22 1.44
CA TRP A 211 14.61 -6.86 1.23
C TRP A 211 15.76 -5.85 1.08
N ALA A 212 15.48 -4.73 0.42
CA ALA A 212 16.42 -3.64 0.25
C ALA A 212 16.87 -3.05 1.60
N SER A 213 15.99 -3.04 2.61
CA SER A 213 16.32 -2.52 3.95
C SER A 213 17.53 -3.22 4.59
N PHE A 214 17.66 -4.53 4.42
CA PHE A 214 18.77 -5.31 4.98
C PHE A 214 20.14 -4.96 4.37
N THR A 215 20.19 -4.30 3.21
CA THR A 215 21.47 -3.84 2.64
C THR A 215 22.13 -2.73 3.47
N LEU A 216 21.34 -1.95 4.21
CA LEU A 216 21.88 -0.97 5.15
C LEU A 216 22.54 -1.63 6.36
N ARG A 217 22.08 -2.82 6.72
CA ARG A 217 22.49 -3.48 7.96
C ARG A 217 22.56 -5.01 7.79
N PRO A 218 23.59 -5.53 7.10
CA PRO A 218 23.74 -6.96 6.87
C PRO A 218 23.74 -7.76 8.18
N GLY A 219 22.95 -8.84 8.23
CA GLY A 219 22.80 -9.70 9.41
C GLY A 219 21.74 -9.25 10.41
N ALA A 220 21.17 -8.04 10.27
CA ALA A 220 20.06 -7.60 11.11
C ALA A 220 18.78 -8.40 10.81
N GLN A 221 17.87 -8.41 11.78
CA GLN A 221 16.48 -8.80 11.61
C GLN A 221 15.59 -7.57 11.47
N SER A 222 14.37 -7.77 11.00
CA SER A 222 13.39 -6.69 10.82
C SER A 222 12.06 -7.03 11.48
N VAL A 223 11.47 -6.04 12.17
CA VAL A 223 10.06 -6.07 12.56
C VAL A 223 9.33 -5.06 11.69
N SER A 224 8.43 -5.57 10.84
CA SER A 224 7.54 -4.72 10.05
C SER A 224 6.39 -4.21 10.93
N THR A 225 5.99 -2.99 10.67
CA THR A 225 4.82 -2.36 11.29
C THR A 225 3.77 -2.03 10.24
N ASP A 226 2.54 -1.85 10.70
CA ASP A 226 1.41 -1.50 9.85
C ASP A 226 0.46 -0.62 10.66
N VAL A 227 0.43 0.68 10.36
CA VAL A 227 -0.51 1.61 10.99
C VAL A 227 -1.17 2.46 9.93
N CYS A 228 -2.40 2.87 10.18
CA CYS A 228 -3.12 3.77 9.29
C CYS A 228 -3.74 4.89 10.12
N VAL A 229 -3.71 6.11 9.56
CA VAL A 229 -4.33 7.30 10.15
C VAL A 229 -5.19 7.98 9.09
N PRO A 230 -6.15 8.85 9.48
CA PRO A 230 -6.80 9.71 8.51
C PRO A 230 -5.76 10.44 7.64
N ILE A 231 -5.97 10.47 6.33
CA ILE A 231 -4.99 11.02 5.36
C ILE A 231 -4.56 12.45 5.74
N SER A 232 -5.46 13.26 6.29
CA SER A 232 -5.19 14.61 6.78
C SER A 232 -4.21 14.69 7.98
N ARG A 233 -3.95 13.58 8.65
CA ARG A 233 -3.02 13.44 9.78
C ARG A 233 -1.75 12.66 9.43
N LEU A 234 -1.64 12.14 8.20
CA LEU A 234 -0.54 11.29 7.76
C LEU A 234 0.82 11.99 7.91
N ALA A 235 0.94 13.22 7.41
CA ALA A 235 2.17 14.01 7.50
C ALA A 235 2.65 14.17 8.95
N GLU A 236 1.75 14.58 9.84
CA GLU A 236 2.02 14.76 11.27
C GLU A 236 2.46 13.44 11.93
N CYS A 237 1.78 12.34 11.61
CA CYS A 237 2.11 11.03 12.16
C CYS A 237 3.50 10.56 11.75
N VAL A 238 3.85 10.72 10.47
CA VAL A 238 5.14 10.28 9.96
C VAL A 238 6.27 11.18 10.49
N GLU A 239 6.10 12.50 10.52
CA GLU A 239 7.10 13.42 11.10
C GLU A 239 7.37 13.13 12.58
N ALA A 240 6.31 12.95 13.37
CA ALA A 240 6.44 12.59 14.79
C ALA A 240 7.08 11.21 14.98
N THR A 241 6.93 10.31 14.00
CA THR A 241 7.58 8.99 14.01
C THR A 241 9.05 9.10 13.63
N GLN A 242 9.41 9.91 12.62
CA GLN A 242 10.80 10.17 12.25
C GLN A 242 11.59 10.78 13.42
N LYS A 243 10.98 11.75 14.13
CA LYS A 243 11.59 12.33 15.32
C LYS A 243 11.83 11.29 16.44
N ASP A 244 10.90 10.37 16.67
CA ASP A 244 11.07 9.29 17.65
C ASP A 244 12.19 8.31 17.23
N LEU A 245 12.31 8.02 15.93
CA LEU A 245 13.43 7.22 15.40
C LEU A 245 14.78 7.90 15.64
N GLU A 246 14.87 9.21 15.38
CA GLU A 246 16.07 10.02 15.62
C GLU A 246 16.45 10.04 17.10
N GLU A 247 15.48 10.29 17.99
CA GLU A 247 15.70 10.34 19.45
C GLU A 247 16.12 8.98 20.03
N THR A 248 15.63 7.87 19.46
CA THR A 248 15.97 6.52 19.92
C THR A 248 17.23 5.94 19.27
N GLY A 249 17.63 6.49 18.12
CA GLY A 249 18.68 5.96 17.26
C GLY A 249 18.30 4.66 16.55
N ILE A 250 17.00 4.34 16.42
CA ILE A 250 16.54 3.15 15.70
C ILE A 250 16.59 3.41 14.20
N LEU A 251 17.23 2.52 13.45
CA LEU A 251 17.21 2.55 11.99
C LEU A 251 15.96 1.83 11.48
N ALA A 252 14.99 2.60 10.97
CA ALA A 252 13.78 2.04 10.38
C ALA A 252 13.37 2.81 9.11
N PRO A 253 13.65 2.28 7.90
CA PRO A 253 13.14 2.85 6.66
C PRO A 253 11.61 2.88 6.64
N ILE A 254 11.04 3.92 6.03
CA ILE A 254 9.59 4.12 5.94
C ILE A 254 9.13 3.96 4.49
N VAL A 255 8.08 3.17 4.30
CA VAL A 255 7.28 3.12 3.07
C VAL A 255 5.82 3.28 3.41
N GLY A 256 4.99 3.75 2.48
CA GLY A 256 3.56 3.79 2.75
C GLY A 256 2.69 3.85 1.52
N HIS A 257 1.51 3.23 1.62
CA HIS A 257 0.39 3.41 0.72
C HIS A 257 -0.31 4.73 1.08
N VAL A 258 0.34 5.85 0.80
CA VAL A 258 -0.07 7.16 1.36
C VAL A 258 -1.39 7.67 0.81
N GLY A 259 -1.88 7.10 -0.29
CA GLY A 259 -3.21 7.39 -0.86
C GLY A 259 -4.38 6.90 0.00
N ASP A 260 -4.17 5.97 0.93
CA ASP A 260 -5.19 5.50 1.88
C ASP A 260 -4.83 5.74 3.36
N GLY A 261 -3.75 6.50 3.62
CA GLY A 261 -3.34 6.92 4.97
C GLY A 261 -2.48 5.91 5.72
N ASN A 262 -2.00 4.87 5.03
CA ASN A 262 -1.22 3.78 5.61
C ASN A 262 0.29 3.95 5.41
N PHE A 263 1.07 3.60 6.43
CA PHE A 263 2.52 3.50 6.34
C PHE A 263 3.09 2.38 7.21
N HIS A 264 4.29 1.94 6.81
CA HIS A 264 5.04 0.86 7.40
C HIS A 264 6.44 1.33 7.73
N LEU A 265 6.97 0.78 8.81
CA LEU A 265 8.39 0.85 9.14
C LEU A 265 8.98 -0.56 9.15
N GLY A 266 10.18 -0.71 8.60
CA GLY A 266 11.01 -1.90 8.76
C GLY A 266 12.07 -1.66 9.84
N LEU A 267 11.76 -1.93 11.11
CA LEU A 267 12.71 -1.69 12.21
C LEU A 267 13.85 -2.70 12.15
N LEU A 268 15.07 -2.26 11.85
CA LEU A 268 16.24 -3.11 11.75
C LEU A 268 16.98 -3.21 13.09
N PHE A 269 17.16 -4.42 13.60
CA PHE A 269 17.84 -4.69 14.87
C PHE A 269 18.67 -5.97 14.85
N PHE A 270 19.67 -6.07 15.73
CA PHE A 270 20.38 -7.32 16.00
C PHE A 270 19.78 -8.02 17.23
N PRO A 271 19.30 -9.28 17.12
CA PRO A 271 18.66 -9.98 18.24
C PRO A 271 19.56 -10.24 19.45
N ASP A 272 20.87 -10.28 19.23
CA ASP A 272 21.91 -10.46 20.24
C ASP A 272 22.38 -9.13 20.87
N ASP A 273 21.91 -7.98 20.36
CA ASP A 273 22.13 -6.67 20.95
C ASP A 273 21.01 -6.31 21.95
N ALA A 274 21.34 -6.40 23.25
CA ALA A 274 20.39 -6.15 24.32
C ALA A 274 19.87 -4.71 24.36
N ASP A 275 20.70 -3.73 23.97
CA ASP A 275 20.33 -2.31 23.99
C ASP A 275 19.32 -1.99 22.87
N GLU A 276 19.47 -2.63 21.71
CA GLU A 276 18.48 -2.50 20.63
C GLU A 276 17.17 -3.18 20.96
N MET A 277 17.24 -4.41 21.45
CA MET A 277 16.05 -5.17 21.85
C MET A 277 15.24 -4.46 22.92
N ALA A 278 15.89 -3.75 23.84
CA ALA A 278 15.24 -2.93 24.85
C ALA A 278 14.45 -1.75 24.27
N LYS A 279 14.80 -1.25 23.07
CA LYS A 279 14.16 -0.09 22.43
C LYS A 279 13.01 -0.48 21.49
N VAL A 280 13.06 -1.65 20.85
CA VAL A 280 12.08 -2.09 19.83
C VAL A 280 10.65 -2.06 20.36
N LYS A 281 10.35 -2.82 21.43
CA LYS A 281 8.98 -2.94 21.94
C LYS A 281 8.41 -1.60 22.46
N PRO A 282 9.15 -0.79 23.25
CA PRO A 282 8.67 0.54 23.63
C PRO A 282 8.39 1.46 22.44
N PHE A 283 9.21 1.44 21.40
CA PHE A 283 8.97 2.21 20.18
C PHE A 283 7.66 1.79 19.50
N LEU A 284 7.45 0.48 19.30
CA LEU A 284 6.22 -0.04 18.69
C LEU A 284 4.97 0.38 19.46
N GLN A 285 5.03 0.36 20.80
CA GLN A 285 3.93 0.83 21.64
C GLN A 285 3.65 2.33 21.47
N ARG A 286 4.69 3.17 21.31
CA ARG A 286 4.52 4.61 21.05
C ARG A 286 3.94 4.85 19.66
N LEU A 287 4.39 4.13 18.64
CA LEU A 287 3.84 4.20 17.28
C LEU A 287 2.35 3.88 17.27
N VAL A 288 1.95 2.76 17.90
CA VAL A 288 0.54 2.37 18.01
C VAL A 288 -0.28 3.44 18.75
N LYS A 289 0.21 3.92 19.90
CA LYS A 289 -0.49 4.97 20.66
C LYS A 289 -0.61 6.27 19.87
N ARG A 290 0.42 6.64 19.09
CA ARG A 290 0.42 7.81 18.20
C ARG A 290 -0.67 7.70 17.15
N ALA A 291 -0.72 6.58 16.43
CA ALA A 291 -1.75 6.34 15.41
C ALA A 291 -3.17 6.37 16.01
N LEU A 292 -3.38 5.69 17.14
CA LEU A 292 -4.68 5.68 17.84
C LEU A 292 -5.10 7.07 18.36
N ALA A 293 -4.16 7.87 18.87
CA ALA A 293 -4.43 9.24 19.31
C ALA A 293 -4.82 10.17 18.14
N MET A 294 -4.53 9.77 16.90
CA MET A 294 -4.93 10.45 15.67
C MET A 294 -6.19 9.84 15.04
N GLU A 295 -6.97 9.06 15.80
CA GLU A 295 -8.17 8.34 15.34
C GLU A 295 -7.88 7.32 14.23
N GLY A 296 -6.63 6.84 14.18
CA GLY A 296 -6.19 5.77 13.29
C GLY A 296 -6.37 4.37 13.87
N THR A 297 -5.61 3.44 13.31
CA THR A 297 -5.60 2.00 13.66
C THR A 297 -4.17 1.49 13.85
N CYS A 298 -4.03 0.43 14.64
CA CYS A 298 -2.76 -0.23 14.96
C CYS A 298 -2.39 -1.37 14.01
N THR A 299 -3.24 -1.63 13.02
CA THR A 299 -3.15 -2.64 11.96
C THR A 299 -4.13 -2.32 10.84
#